data_AF-A0A3D5YPV4-F1
#
_entry.id   AF-A0A3D5YPV4-F1
#
_cell.length_a   1.000
_cell.length_b   1.000
_cell.length_c   1.000
_cell.angle_alpha   90.00
_cell.angle_beta   90.00
_cell.angle_gamma   90.00
#
_symmetry.space_group_name_H-M   'P 1'
#
loop_
_entity.id
_entity.type
_entity.pdbx_description
1 polymer ?
#
loop_
_entity_poly.entity_id
_entity_poly.type
_entity_poly.pdbx_seq_one_letter_code
_entity_poly.pdbx_strand_id
1 'polypeptide(L)'
;GYYLIKNDYTGAMPFAYQFGFPEHQRKGDLSGGLCFNSKTGYCSIWNNFDDSIYYDHMFTYPTTSGVIDTVQWEGYAAAITDTRYYYTLVDLMNTRCKARDVRCNFDPMSLIDVNDPAGTRQRIIDKMKIFLSP
;
A
#
# COMPACT_ATOMS: atom_id res chain seq x y z
N GLY A 1 2.36 2.75 -5.96
CA GLY A 1 2.57 1.64 -6.92
C GLY A 1 3.47 2.08 -8.04
N TYR A 2 2.98 2.98 -8.91
CA TYR A 2 3.69 3.43 -10.11
C TYR A 2 5.10 3.99 -9.91
N TYR A 3 5.37 4.69 -8.79
CA TYR A 3 6.72 5.15 -8.48
C TYR A 3 7.70 3.98 -8.30
N LEU A 4 7.26 2.87 -7.70
CA LEU A 4 8.08 1.67 -7.53
C LEU A 4 8.38 1.02 -8.89
N ILE A 5 7.37 0.92 -9.76
CA ILE A 5 7.53 0.38 -11.12
C ILE A 5 8.56 1.20 -11.92
N LYS A 6 8.51 2.54 -11.84
CA LYS A 6 9.49 3.41 -12.51
C LYS A 6 10.93 3.25 -11.99
N ASN A 7 11.10 2.66 -10.82
CA ASN A 7 12.40 2.35 -10.23
C ASN A 7 12.69 0.84 -10.27
N ASP A 8 12.11 0.12 -11.23
CA ASP A 8 12.33 -1.31 -11.49
C ASP A 8 11.94 -2.27 -10.33
N TYR A 9 11.06 -1.82 -9.43
CA TYR A 9 10.48 -2.70 -8.41
C TYR A 9 9.21 -3.39 -8.90
N THR A 10 9.11 -4.70 -8.65
CA THR A 10 8.01 -5.57 -9.08
C THR A 10 6.85 -5.66 -8.10
N GLY A 11 6.97 -5.02 -6.93
CA GLY A 11 5.96 -5.08 -5.88
C GLY A 11 6.15 -3.98 -4.85
N ALA A 12 5.15 -3.87 -3.97
CA ALA A 12 5.28 -3.11 -2.73
C ALA A 12 5.45 -4.12 -1.60
N MET A 13 6.49 -3.98 -0.78
CA MET A 13 6.67 -4.74 0.45
C MET A 13 6.60 -3.75 1.62
N PRO A 14 5.59 -3.85 2.50
CA PRO A 14 5.54 -3.04 3.70
C PRO A 14 6.29 -3.81 4.78
N PHE A 15 7.13 -3.10 5.53
CA PHE A 15 7.52 -3.59 6.84
C PHE A 15 6.46 -3.14 7.84
N ALA A 16 5.30 -3.79 7.81
CA ALA A 16 4.19 -3.49 8.71
C ALA A 16 4.34 -4.36 9.97
N TYR A 17 4.68 -3.74 11.09
CA TYR A 17 4.55 -4.34 12.41
C TYR A 17 3.46 -3.58 13.14
N GLN A 18 2.53 -4.30 13.79
CA GLN A 18 1.51 -3.69 14.64
C GLN A 18 2.08 -3.56 16.06
N PHE A 19 2.51 -2.35 16.43
CA PHE A 19 3.05 -2.09 17.75
C PHE A 19 2.63 -0.70 18.22
N GLY A 20 1.90 -0.64 19.33
CA GLY A 20 1.68 0.61 20.06
C GLY A 20 2.92 0.91 20.90
N PHE A 21 3.34 2.17 20.95
CA PHE A 21 4.43 2.63 21.79
C PHE A 21 3.88 3.08 23.14
N PRO A 22 3.96 2.26 24.20
CA PRO A 22 3.87 2.81 25.54
C PRO A 22 5.15 3.63 25.76
N GLU A 23 5.07 4.95 25.59
CA GLU A 23 6.22 5.83 25.77
C GLU A 23 6.74 5.69 27.22
N HIS A 24 8.05 5.42 27.35
CA HIS A 24 8.83 5.33 28.60
C HIS A 24 8.73 4.06 29.46
N GLN A 25 9.22 2.93 28.92
CA GLN A 25 9.63 1.79 29.75
C GLN A 25 10.85 2.13 30.63
N ARG A 26 10.62 2.45 31.91
CA ARG A 26 11.67 2.37 32.94
C ARG A 26 12.08 0.90 33.10
N LYS A 27 13.39 0.65 33.18
CA LYS A 27 14.00 -0.68 33.41
C LYS A 27 13.39 -1.32 34.67
N GLY A 28 12.44 -2.23 34.48
CA GLY A 28 11.77 -2.93 35.57
C GLY A 28 10.57 -3.77 35.15
N ASP A 29 9.85 -3.37 34.09
CA ASP A 29 8.65 -4.06 33.64
C ASP A 29 8.91 -4.95 32.41
N LEU A 30 9.29 -6.20 32.67
CA LEU A 30 9.40 -7.27 31.67
C LEU A 30 8.06 -8.02 31.50
N SER A 31 6.93 -7.33 31.69
CA SER A 31 5.60 -7.86 31.38
C SER A 31 5.08 -7.15 30.13
N GLY A 32 5.10 -7.85 28.99
CA GLY A 32 4.74 -7.29 27.69
C GLY A 32 3.43 -6.50 27.72
N GLY A 33 3.52 -5.21 27.33
CA GLY A 33 2.37 -4.42 26.88
C GLY A 33 1.25 -4.17 27.88
N LEU A 34 1.52 -4.15 29.19
CA LEU A 34 0.46 -3.92 30.18
C LEU A 34 0.62 -2.56 30.87
N CYS A 35 -0.19 -1.61 30.41
CA CYS A 35 -0.41 -0.32 31.03
C CYS A 35 -1.10 -0.47 32.39
N PHE A 36 -0.30 -0.76 33.41
CA PHE A 36 -0.75 -0.69 34.79
C PHE A 36 -0.44 0.70 35.35
N ASN A 37 -1.51 1.40 35.73
CA ASN A 37 -1.55 2.30 36.89
C ASN A 37 -1.57 3.83 36.71
N SER A 38 -2.27 4.39 35.70
CA SER A 38 -2.68 5.81 35.75
C SER A 38 -4.19 5.95 35.96
N LYS A 39 -4.59 6.72 36.98
CA LYS A 39 -5.98 7.14 37.25
C LYS A 39 -6.50 8.18 36.23
N THR A 40 -5.78 8.37 35.12
CA THR A 40 -6.07 9.31 34.03
C THR A 40 -5.64 8.63 32.74
N GLY A 41 -6.60 8.02 32.04
CA GLY A 41 -6.38 7.04 30.98
C GLY A 41 -5.61 7.58 29.78
N TYR A 42 -4.42 7.03 29.56
CA TYR A 42 -3.64 7.18 28.33
C TYR A 42 -2.83 5.89 28.14
N CYS A 43 -3.22 5.12 27.12
CA CYS A 43 -2.60 3.89 26.61
C CYS A 43 -3.53 3.22 25.59
N SER A 44 -4.04 3.99 24.62
CA SER A 44 -4.96 3.46 23.63
C SER A 44 -4.33 3.62 22.28
N ILE A 45 -4.24 2.53 21.51
CA ILE A 45 -3.92 2.56 20.08
C ILE A 45 -4.85 3.51 19.30
N TRP A 46 -5.99 3.90 19.87
CA TRP A 46 -6.89 4.91 19.30
C TRP A 46 -6.45 6.35 19.55
N ASN A 47 -5.42 6.59 20.36
CA ASN A 47 -4.93 7.90 20.74
C ASN A 47 -3.50 8.12 20.22
N ASN A 48 -3.39 8.56 18.98
CA ASN A 48 -2.11 8.79 18.32
C ASN A 48 -1.47 10.16 18.66
N PHE A 49 -1.86 10.79 19.78
CA PHE A 49 -1.42 12.13 20.19
C PHE A 49 -0.75 12.14 21.57
N ASP A 50 -0.40 10.96 22.10
CA ASP A 50 0.26 10.81 23.39
C ASP A 50 1.79 10.95 23.32
N ASP A 51 2.39 10.91 22.13
CA ASP A 51 3.80 11.22 21.88
C ASP A 51 3.93 12.42 20.92
N SER A 52 4.92 13.28 21.17
CA SER A 52 5.14 14.53 20.42
C SER A 52 5.97 14.37 19.15
N ILE A 53 6.59 13.21 18.97
CA ILE A 53 7.56 12.88 17.92
C ILE A 53 7.14 11.62 17.15
N TYR A 54 6.68 10.59 17.86
CA TYR A 54 6.36 9.28 17.30
C TYR A 54 4.85 9.03 17.24
N TYR A 55 4.46 8.25 16.25
CA TYR A 55 3.10 7.71 16.13
C TYR A 55 3.14 6.21 16.34
N ASP A 56 2.04 5.65 16.84
CA ASP A 56 1.87 4.21 16.93
C ASP A 56 2.02 3.59 15.54
N HIS A 57 2.79 2.49 15.46
CA HIS A 57 2.96 1.75 14.22
C HIS A 57 1.76 0.83 14.00
N MET A 58 0.66 1.44 13.58
CA MET A 58 -0.60 0.76 13.27
C MET A 58 -0.90 0.90 11.78
N PHE A 59 -1.02 -0.24 11.10
CA PHE A 59 -1.53 -0.26 9.71
C PHE A 59 -3.07 -0.32 9.67
N THR A 60 -3.69 -0.80 10.77
CA THR A 60 -5.14 -0.84 10.97
C THR A 60 -5.45 -0.61 12.46
N TYR A 61 -6.64 -0.10 12.77
CA TYR A 61 -7.13 0.06 14.13
C TYR A 61 -8.20 -1.00 14.44
N PRO A 62 -8.09 -1.77 15.54
CA PRO A 62 -9.05 -2.81 15.88
C PRO A 62 -10.27 -2.25 16.62
N THR A 63 -11.46 -2.72 16.22
CA THR A 63 -12.76 -2.45 16.87
C THR A 63 -13.35 -3.75 17.40
N THR A 64 -14.43 -3.66 18.18
CA THR A 64 -15.15 -4.84 18.69
C THR A 64 -15.74 -5.73 17.60
N SER A 65 -15.96 -5.21 16.38
CA SER A 65 -16.60 -5.91 15.27
C SER A 65 -15.72 -6.08 14.04
N GLY A 66 -14.45 -5.70 14.08
CA GLY A 66 -13.55 -5.77 12.92
C GLY A 66 -12.38 -4.80 13.00
N VAL A 67 -11.84 -4.41 11.86
CA VAL A 67 -10.72 -3.45 11.76
C VAL A 67 -11.15 -2.23 10.96
N ILE A 68 -10.55 -1.08 11.29
CA ILE A 68 -10.63 0.14 10.50
C ILE A 68 -9.27 0.34 9.83
N ASP A 69 -9.30 0.49 8.52
CA ASP A 69 -8.11 0.70 7.72
C ASP A 69 -7.55 2.13 7.91
N THR A 70 -6.23 2.24 7.97
CA THR A 70 -5.57 3.55 7.97
C THR A 70 -5.43 4.09 6.55
N VAL A 71 -5.26 5.41 6.41
CA VAL A 71 -4.94 6.04 5.12
C VAL A 71 -3.65 5.45 4.53
N GLN A 72 -2.69 5.08 5.37
CA GLN A 72 -1.46 4.40 4.95
C GLN A 72 -1.75 3.03 4.34
N TRP A 73 -2.63 2.23 4.95
CA TRP A 73 -3.06 0.94 4.39
C TRP A 73 -3.81 1.11 3.08
N GLU A 74 -4.75 2.03 2.98
CA GLU A 74 -5.50 2.28 1.74
C GLU A 74 -4.57 2.67 0.58
N GLY A 75 -3.59 3.55 0.84
CA GLY A 75 -2.58 3.92 -0.14
C GLY A 75 -1.72 2.72 -0.58
N TYR A 76 -1.36 1.85 0.35
CA TYR A 76 -0.62 0.62 0.08
C TYR A 76 -1.45 -0.41 -0.71
N ALA A 77 -2.70 -0.63 -0.33
CA ALA A 77 -3.63 -1.52 -1.03
C ALA A 77 -3.91 -1.04 -2.46
N ALA A 78 -4.08 0.27 -2.65
CA ALA A 78 -4.18 0.89 -3.97
C ALA A 78 -2.91 0.66 -4.79
N ALA A 79 -1.73 0.83 -4.18
CA ALA A 79 -0.46 0.58 -4.84
C ALA A 79 -0.29 -0.87 -5.33
N ILE A 80 -0.68 -1.87 -4.53
CA ILE A 80 -0.68 -3.28 -4.97
C ILE A 80 -1.60 -3.46 -6.17
N THR A 81 -2.80 -2.88 -6.11
CA THR A 81 -3.79 -2.97 -7.18
C THR A 81 -3.25 -2.40 -8.48
N ASP A 82 -2.61 -1.22 -8.43
CA ASP A 82 -1.96 -0.58 -9.57
C ASP A 82 -0.86 -1.45 -10.19
N THR A 83 -0.05 -2.07 -9.34
CA THR A 83 1.01 -2.98 -9.77
C THR A 83 0.44 -4.21 -10.47
N ARG A 84 -0.65 -4.79 -9.97
CA ARG A 84 -1.33 -5.93 -10.62
C ARG A 84 -1.84 -5.56 -12.00
N TYR A 85 -2.50 -4.41 -12.15
CA TYR A 85 -2.97 -3.95 -13.48
C TYR A 85 -1.82 -3.77 -14.47
N TYR A 86 -0.73 -3.11 -14.04
CA TYR A 86 0.44 -2.92 -14.90
C TYR A 86 1.05 -4.24 -15.37
N TYR A 87 1.34 -5.17 -14.45
CA TYR A 87 1.94 -6.45 -14.82
C TYR A 87 0.98 -7.35 -15.61
N THR A 88 -0.33 -7.22 -15.39
CA THR A 88 -1.31 -7.92 -16.23
C THR A 88 -1.28 -7.39 -17.67
N LEU A 89 -1.14 -6.08 -17.88
CA LEU A 89 -0.93 -5.53 -19.23
C LEU A 89 0.35 -6.07 -19.87
N VAL A 90 1.47 -6.07 -19.13
CA VAL A 90 2.76 -6.58 -19.62
C VAL A 90 2.63 -8.07 -20.01
N ASP A 91 1.98 -8.89 -19.19
CA ASP A 91 1.78 -10.31 -19.47
C ASP A 91 0.86 -10.55 -20.69
N LEU A 92 -0.21 -9.76 -20.81
CA LEU A 92 -1.07 -9.78 -21.99
C LEU A 92 -0.31 -9.41 -23.26
N MET A 93 0.56 -8.40 -23.19
CA MET A 93 1.43 -8.04 -24.30
C MET A 93 2.36 -9.22 -24.65
N ASN A 94 3.04 -9.82 -23.67
CA ASN A 94 3.93 -10.96 -23.92
C ASN A 94 3.21 -12.16 -24.56
N THR A 95 1.95 -12.40 -24.18
CA THR A 95 1.17 -13.54 -24.66
C THR A 95 0.52 -13.30 -26.03
N ARG A 96 0.09 -12.07 -26.31
CA ARG A 96 -0.72 -11.74 -27.50
C ARG A 96 0.07 -11.04 -28.61
N CYS A 97 1.15 -10.36 -28.28
CA CYS A 97 1.92 -9.59 -29.24
C CYS A 97 2.75 -10.49 -30.15
N LYS A 98 2.50 -10.39 -31.46
CA LYS A 98 3.35 -10.97 -32.50
C LYS A 98 4.20 -9.86 -33.13
N ALA A 99 5.30 -10.22 -33.80
CA ALA A 99 6.32 -9.30 -34.34
C ALA A 99 5.82 -8.19 -35.31
N ARG A 100 4.53 -8.18 -35.70
CA ARG A 100 3.91 -7.16 -36.57
C ARG A 100 2.59 -6.58 -36.02
N ASP A 101 2.27 -6.82 -34.75
CA ASP A 101 1.05 -6.29 -34.16
C ASP A 101 1.23 -4.82 -33.76
N VAL A 102 0.58 -3.92 -34.50
CA VAL A 102 0.64 -2.46 -34.27
C VAL A 102 0.10 -2.09 -32.88
N ARG A 103 -0.80 -2.90 -32.31
CA ARG A 103 -1.35 -2.69 -30.96
C ARG A 103 -0.27 -2.77 -29.88
N CYS A 104 0.82 -3.47 -30.17
CA CYS A 104 1.94 -3.71 -29.28
C CYS A 104 3.10 -2.74 -29.47
N ASN A 105 2.98 -1.80 -30.43
CA ASN A 105 4.02 -0.83 -30.73
C ASN A 105 4.00 0.35 -29.74
N PHE A 106 4.17 0.06 -28.45
CA PHE A 106 4.35 1.06 -27.41
C PHE A 106 5.09 0.46 -26.22
N ASP A 107 5.80 1.31 -25.47
CA ASP A 107 6.37 0.94 -24.18
C ASP A 107 5.31 1.11 -23.08
N PRO A 108 4.94 0.06 -22.33
CA PRO A 108 3.97 0.18 -21.23
C PRO A 108 4.42 1.16 -20.15
N MET A 109 5.72 1.37 -19.94
CA MET A 109 6.25 2.34 -18.97
C MET A 109 5.86 3.78 -19.34
N SER A 110 5.69 4.08 -20.63
CA SER A 110 5.29 5.40 -21.12
C SER A 110 3.88 5.82 -20.70
N LEU A 111 3.03 4.88 -20.28
CA LEU A 111 1.68 5.17 -19.78
C LEU A 111 1.67 5.77 -18.36
N ILE A 112 2.80 5.63 -17.64
CA ILE A 112 2.88 5.91 -16.22
C ILE A 112 3.09 7.40 -15.94
N ASP A 113 2.08 8.01 -15.33
CA ASP A 113 2.17 9.30 -14.65
C ASP A 113 2.03 9.09 -13.14
N VAL A 114 3.11 9.38 -12.40
CA VAL A 114 3.13 9.20 -10.94
C VAL A 114 2.30 10.25 -10.20
N ASN A 115 2.02 11.39 -10.83
CA ASN A 115 1.21 12.46 -10.25
C ASN A 115 -0.29 12.24 -10.51
N ASP A 116 -0.64 11.35 -11.44
CA ASP A 116 -2.00 10.96 -11.79
C ASP A 116 -2.14 9.43 -11.75
N PRO A 117 -2.18 8.81 -10.55
CA PRO A 117 -2.30 7.36 -10.43
C PRO A 117 -3.65 6.83 -10.93
N ALA A 118 -4.74 7.59 -10.71
CA ALA A 118 -6.07 7.19 -11.15
C ALA A 118 -6.18 7.18 -12.68
N GLY A 119 -5.72 8.24 -13.36
CA GLY A 119 -5.71 8.26 -14.82
C GLY A 119 -4.68 7.30 -15.41
N THR A 120 -3.53 7.07 -14.76
CA THR A 120 -2.59 6.00 -15.16
C THR A 120 -3.27 4.65 -15.16
N ARG A 121 -4.01 4.31 -14.09
CA ARG A 121 -4.77 3.05 -14.01
C ARG A 121 -5.76 2.95 -15.16
N GLN A 122 -6.49 4.04 -15.45
CA GLN A 122 -7.46 4.05 -16.54
C GLN A 122 -6.80 3.81 -17.91
N ARG A 123 -5.68 4.49 -18.20
CA ARG A 123 -4.91 4.28 -19.44
C ARG A 123 -4.45 2.83 -19.60
N ILE A 124 -3.99 2.20 -18.51
CA ILE A 124 -3.60 0.78 -18.51
C ILE A 124 -4.81 -0.11 -18.80
N ILE A 125 -5.94 0.10 -18.11
CA ILE A 125 -7.18 -0.66 -18.31
C ILE A 125 -7.66 -0.54 -19.76
N ASP A 126 -7.62 0.66 -20.33
CA ASP A 126 -8.06 0.89 -21.70
C ASP A 126 -7.17 0.16 -22.71
N LYS A 127 -5.86 0.09 -22.47
CA LYS A 127 -4.94 -0.75 -23.26
C LYS A 127 -5.24 -2.25 -23.09
N MET A 128 -5.51 -2.71 -21.87
CA MET A 128 -5.88 -4.10 -21.62
C MET A 128 -7.15 -4.51 -22.38
N LYS A 129 -8.18 -3.64 -22.40
CA LYS A 129 -9.43 -3.90 -23.13
C LYS A 129 -9.20 -4.14 -24.63
N ILE A 130 -8.24 -3.46 -25.25
CA ILE A 130 -7.87 -3.66 -26.66
C ILE A 130 -7.34 -5.09 -26.88
N PHE A 131 -6.60 -5.65 -25.92
CA PHE A 131 -6.04 -7.01 -26.01
C PHE A 131 -7.04 -8.11 -25.65
N LEU A 132 -8.05 -7.79 -24.84
CA LEU A 132 -9.10 -8.73 -24.43
C LEU A 132 -10.29 -8.76 -25.37
N SER A 133 -10.40 -7.78 -26.28
CA SER A 133 -11.44 -7.77 -27.31
C SER A 133 -11.21 -8.91 -28.32
N PRO A 134 -12.27 -9.62 -28.76
CA PRO A 134 -12.17 -10.77 -29.66
C PRO A 134 -11.53 -10.45 -31.02
#